data_AF-A0A948FPV6-F1
#
_entry.id   AF-A0A948FPV6-F1
#
_cell.length_a   1.000
_cell.length_b   1.000
_cell.length_c   1.000
_cell.angle_alpha   90.00
_cell.angle_beta   90.00
_cell.angle_gamma   90.00
#
_symmetry.space_group_name_H-M   'P 1'
#
loop_
_entity.id
_entity.type
_entity.pdbx_description
1 polymer ?
#
loop_
_entity_poly.entity_id
_entity_poly.type
_entity_poly.pdbx_seq_one_letter_code
_entity_poly.pdbx_strand_id
1 'polypeptide(L)'
;MSYGVIASKSANVMVETTSGVGGSDSDLVLDRFQSIWGAAWVPGRLTITRLHVNFIPSRAGRGMAMMDLNLRDIEQVELAGGRVSKVMGLRTTTHVVHVRSLGASGLATEVAQLAEAAKKLPLRRR
;
A
#
# COMPACT_ATOMS: atom_id res chain seq x y z
N MET A 1 -13.13 -14.74 -11.09
CA MET A 1 -11.74 -14.63 -11.59
C MET A 1 -10.87 -14.35 -10.38
N SER A 2 -10.10 -15.33 -9.90
CA SER A 2 -9.14 -15.08 -8.83
C SER A 2 -8.01 -14.23 -9.40
N TYR A 3 -7.91 -12.98 -8.97
CA TYR A 3 -6.72 -12.18 -9.23
C TYR A 3 -5.60 -12.86 -8.45
N GLY A 4 -4.75 -13.62 -9.16
CA GLY A 4 -3.68 -14.40 -8.54
C GLY A 4 -2.84 -13.52 -7.61
N VAL A 5 -2.62 -13.99 -6.39
CA VAL A 5 -1.71 -13.36 -5.44
C VAL A 5 -0.30 -13.43 -6.03
N ILE A 6 0.33 -12.27 -6.18
CA ILE A 6 1.69 -12.15 -6.72
C ILE A 6 2.69 -12.30 -5.59
N ALA A 7 2.46 -11.60 -4.49
CA ALA A 7 3.30 -11.67 -3.31
C ALA A 7 2.46 -11.60 -2.03
N SER A 8 2.88 -12.33 -1.00
CA SER A 8 2.32 -12.23 0.34
C SER A 8 3.45 -12.30 1.35
N LYS A 9 3.65 -11.23 2.13
CA LYS A 9 4.77 -11.11 3.08
C LYS A 9 4.33 -10.46 4.39
N SER A 10 5.04 -10.81 5.46
CA SER A 10 4.98 -10.06 6.71
C SER A 10 5.64 -8.69 6.51
N ALA A 11 4.96 -7.63 6.93
CA ALA A 11 5.41 -6.26 6.77
C ALA A 11 4.96 -5.38 7.94
N ASN A 12 5.68 -4.30 8.18
CA ASN A 12 5.21 -3.20 9.02
C ASN A 12 4.80 -2.04 8.12
N VAL A 13 3.58 -1.52 8.32
CA VAL A 13 3.02 -0.44 7.53
C VAL A 13 2.79 0.79 8.41
N MET A 14 3.11 1.97 7.89
CA MET A 14 2.81 3.26 8.49
C MET A 14 2.19 4.14 7.41
N VAL A 15 1.16 4.91 7.76
CA VAL A 15 0.49 5.84 6.84
C VAL A 15 0.73 7.26 7.33
N GLU A 16 1.18 8.11 6.42
CA GLU A 16 1.38 9.53 6.65
C GLU A 16 0.51 10.32 5.67
N THR A 17 -0.28 11.27 6.19
CA THR A 17 -1.10 12.15 5.34
C THR A 17 -0.25 13.31 4.86
N THR A 18 -0.31 13.52 3.57
CA THR A 18 0.29 14.67 2.89
C THR A 18 -0.81 15.69 2.64
N SER A 19 -0.46 16.98 2.61
CA SER A 19 -1.43 18.02 2.24
C SER A 19 -1.81 17.89 0.77
N GLY A 20 -2.98 17.32 0.49
CA GLY A 20 -3.54 17.16 -0.85
C GLY A 20 -5.07 17.09 -0.81
N VAL A 21 -5.72 17.32 -1.96
CA VAL A 21 -7.16 17.10 -2.13
C VAL A 21 -7.34 15.81 -2.91
N GLY A 22 -7.80 14.78 -2.22
CA GLY A 22 -8.10 13.46 -2.78
C GLY A 22 -9.60 13.20 -2.80
N GLY A 23 -9.96 12.01 -3.30
CA GLY A 23 -11.35 11.59 -3.44
C GLY A 23 -11.50 10.17 -4.01
N SER A 24 -10.40 9.40 -4.03
CA SER A 24 -10.43 7.99 -4.41
C SER A 24 -10.91 7.13 -3.24
N ASP A 25 -11.40 5.93 -3.53
CA ASP A 25 -11.74 4.96 -2.49
C ASP A 25 -10.51 4.59 -1.65
N SER A 26 -9.31 4.61 -2.26
CA SER A 26 -8.04 4.41 -1.57
C SER A 26 -7.76 5.48 -0.52
N ASP A 27 -8.08 6.75 -0.80
CA ASP A 27 -7.90 7.86 0.15
C ASP A 27 -8.77 7.66 1.42
N LEU A 28 -10.04 7.26 1.24
CA LEU A 28 -10.96 7.00 2.36
C LEU A 28 -10.48 5.86 3.27
N VAL A 29 -9.86 4.83 2.66
CA VAL A 29 -9.28 3.70 3.40
C VAL A 29 -8.05 4.17 4.19
N LEU A 30 -7.21 5.04 3.61
CA LEU A 30 -6.02 5.59 4.24
C LEU A 30 -6.36 6.55 5.38
N ASP A 31 -7.36 7.42 5.20
CA ASP A 31 -7.90 8.29 6.25
C ASP A 31 -8.39 7.46 7.44
N ARG A 32 -9.15 6.39 7.17
CA ARG A 32 -9.62 5.48 8.22
C ARG A 32 -8.45 4.83 8.94
N PHE A 33 -7.48 4.29 8.20
CA PHE A 33 -6.30 3.65 8.77
C PHE A 33 -5.54 4.61 9.69
N GLN A 34 -5.34 5.84 9.22
CA GLN A 34 -4.63 6.87 9.97
C GLN A 34 -5.44 7.34 11.20
N SER A 35 -6.76 7.46 11.11
CA SER A 35 -7.60 7.84 12.27
C SER A 35 -7.49 6.84 13.43
N ILE A 36 -7.21 5.57 13.13
CA ILE A 36 -7.14 4.48 14.12
C ILE A 36 -5.71 4.32 14.68
N TRP A 37 -4.71 4.40 13.81
CA TRP A 37 -3.32 4.07 14.16
C TRP A 37 -2.39 5.29 14.25
N GLY A 38 -2.76 6.42 13.66
CA GLY A 38 -1.90 7.59 13.48
C GLY A 38 -0.65 7.27 12.65
N ALA A 39 0.42 8.03 12.88
CA ALA A 39 1.73 7.80 12.27
C ALA A 39 2.52 6.66 12.96
N ALA A 40 1.84 5.57 13.35
CA ALA A 40 2.47 4.42 14.01
C ALA A 40 2.83 3.31 13.01
N TRP A 41 3.91 2.59 13.28
CA TRP A 41 4.25 1.35 12.56
C TRP A 41 3.38 0.20 13.04
N VAL A 42 2.53 -0.30 12.14
CA VAL A 42 1.60 -1.40 12.41
C VAL A 42 2.13 -2.69 11.77
N PRO A 43 2.41 -3.76 12.55
CA PRO A 43 2.77 -5.05 12.00
C PRO A 43 1.57 -5.76 11.38
N GLY A 44 1.79 -6.49 10.29
CA GLY A 44 0.73 -7.24 9.62
C GLY A 44 1.23 -8.05 8.43
N ARG A 45 0.28 -8.48 7.60
CA ARG A 45 0.54 -9.18 6.35
C ARG A 45 0.13 -8.30 5.18
N LEU A 46 1.08 -8.08 4.28
CA LEU A 46 0.89 -7.40 3.01
C LEU A 46 0.72 -8.44 1.90
N THR A 47 -0.33 -8.28 1.09
CA THR A 47 -0.64 -9.12 -0.05
C THR A 47 -0.79 -8.25 -1.28
N ILE A 48 0.00 -8.53 -2.31
CA ILE A 48 0.00 -7.79 -3.58
C ILE A 48 -0.63 -8.67 -4.64
N THR A 49 -1.56 -8.10 -5.38
CA THR A 49 -2.21 -8.70 -6.55
C THR A 49 -1.94 -7.84 -7.77
N ARG A 50 -2.49 -8.21 -8.93
CA ARG A 50 -2.34 -7.42 -10.17
C ARG A 50 -3.02 -6.06 -10.14
N LEU A 51 -3.99 -5.86 -9.25
CA LEU A 51 -4.81 -4.64 -9.19
C LEU A 51 -4.77 -3.96 -7.83
N HIS A 52 -4.47 -4.70 -6.78
CA HIS A 52 -4.64 -4.23 -5.41
C HIS A 52 -3.47 -4.57 -4.50
N VAL A 53 -3.21 -3.69 -3.56
CA VAL A 53 -2.31 -3.90 -2.41
C VAL A 53 -3.18 -3.99 -1.16
N ASN A 54 -3.23 -5.19 -0.60
CA ASN A 54 -4.00 -5.49 0.60
C ASN A 54 -3.07 -5.59 1.82
N PHE A 55 -3.49 -5.02 2.94
CA PHE A 55 -2.78 -5.13 4.21
C PHE A 55 -3.74 -5.48 5.33
N ILE A 56 -3.39 -6.53 6.08
CA ILE A 56 -4.13 -7.02 7.23
C ILE A 56 -3.25 -6.87 8.48
N PRO A 57 -3.59 -5.95 9.41
CA PRO A 57 -2.90 -5.80 10.69
C PRO A 57 -2.93 -7.10 11.52
N SER A 58 -1.85 -7.41 12.23
CA SER A 58 -1.80 -8.59 13.10
C SER A 58 -2.47 -8.37 14.46
N ARG A 59 -2.59 -7.10 14.90
CA ARG A 59 -3.28 -6.74 16.15
C ARG A 59 -4.76 -6.46 15.88
N ALA A 60 -5.62 -7.37 16.35
CA ALA A 60 -7.08 -7.31 16.16
C ALA A 60 -7.83 -6.29 17.05
N GLY A 61 -7.14 -5.55 17.94
CA GLY A 61 -7.78 -4.83 19.05
C GLY A 61 -8.33 -3.42 18.78
N ARG A 62 -7.97 -2.74 17.69
CA ARG A 62 -8.40 -1.33 17.42
C ARG A 62 -9.33 -1.20 16.21
N GLY A 63 -10.17 -2.20 15.99
CA GLY A 63 -10.85 -2.38 14.71
C GLY A 63 -9.83 -2.85 13.68
N MET A 64 -10.12 -3.95 12.98
CA MET A 64 -9.26 -4.42 11.90
C MET A 64 -9.33 -3.40 10.77
N ALA A 65 -8.51 -2.34 10.84
CA ALA A 65 -8.32 -1.36 9.79
C ALA A 65 -7.53 -2.04 8.67
N MET A 66 -8.18 -2.97 8.00
CA MET A 66 -7.66 -3.58 6.79
C MET A 66 -7.61 -2.50 5.73
N MET A 67 -6.54 -2.52 4.95
CA MET A 67 -6.31 -1.55 3.91
C MET A 67 -6.28 -2.30 2.59
N ASP A 68 -7.10 -1.86 1.64
CA ASP A 68 -7.11 -2.33 0.26
C ASP A 68 -6.91 -1.11 -0.64
N LEU A 69 -5.76 -1.03 -1.30
CA LEU A 69 -5.40 0.09 -2.17
C LEU A 69 -5.39 -0.37 -3.61
N ASN A 70 -6.01 0.43 -4.47
CA ASN A 70 -5.91 0.20 -5.92
C ASN A 70 -4.52 0.63 -6.41
N LEU A 71 -3.83 -0.26 -7.14
CA LEU A 71 -2.52 0.03 -7.71
C LEU A 71 -2.54 1.21 -8.70
N ARG A 72 -3.71 1.57 -9.24
CA ARG A 72 -3.87 2.74 -10.11
C ARG A 72 -3.73 4.06 -9.38
N ASP A 73 -4.10 4.09 -8.09
CA ASP A 73 -4.08 5.29 -7.26
C ASP A 73 -2.67 5.57 -6.72
N ILE A 74 -1.72 4.66 -6.98
CA ILE A 74 -0.31 4.84 -6.68
C ILE A 74 0.34 5.69 -7.77
N GLU A 75 0.66 6.92 -7.43
CA GLU A 75 1.32 7.86 -8.32
C GLU A 75 2.81 7.53 -8.46
N GLN A 76 3.47 7.28 -7.32
CA GLN A 76 4.90 7.07 -7.25
C GLN A 76 5.26 6.00 -6.21
N VAL A 77 6.26 5.18 -6.53
CA VAL A 77 6.88 4.24 -5.59
C VAL A 77 8.28 4.74 -5.27
N GLU A 78 8.52 5.05 -4.01
CA GLU A 78 9.79 5.51 -3.49
C GLU A 78 10.47 4.42 -2.66
N LEU A 79 11.79 4.48 -2.60
CA LEU A 79 12.59 3.53 -1.85
C LEU A 79 13.57 4.29 -0.97
N ALA A 80 13.27 4.32 0.32
CA ALA A 80 14.06 5.00 1.34
C ALA A 80 14.73 3.99 2.28
N GLY A 81 15.84 4.37 2.93
CA GLY A 81 16.49 3.54 3.96
C GLY A 81 17.83 2.91 3.55
N GLY A 82 18.51 2.35 4.55
CA GLY A 82 19.90 1.88 4.45
C GLY A 82 20.05 0.46 3.87
N ARG A 83 21.30 -0.05 3.86
CA ARG A 83 21.67 -1.36 3.30
C ARG A 83 20.86 -2.55 3.85
N VAL A 84 20.40 -2.49 5.10
CA VAL A 84 19.81 -3.63 5.84
C VAL A 84 18.28 -3.55 5.94
N SER A 85 17.71 -2.36 6.11
CA SER A 85 16.26 -2.16 6.20
C SER A 85 15.84 -1.07 5.23
N LYS A 86 15.17 -1.50 4.17
CA LYS A 86 14.63 -0.63 3.13
C LYS A 86 13.14 -0.44 3.38
N VAL A 87 12.70 0.81 3.30
CA VAL A 87 11.32 1.27 3.39
C VAL A 87 10.84 1.58 1.98
N MET A 88 9.78 0.92 1.56
CA MET A 88 9.06 1.26 0.33
C MET A 88 7.99 2.29 0.67
N GLY A 89 8.02 3.47 0.05
CA GLY A 89 6.96 4.46 0.13
C GLY A 89 6.03 4.35 -1.07
N LEU A 90 4.74 4.16 -0.86
CA LEU A 90 3.72 4.22 -1.91
C LEU A 90 3.01 5.56 -1.78
N ARG A 91 3.28 6.46 -2.71
CA ARG A 91 2.67 7.79 -2.75
C ARG A 91 1.37 7.72 -3.52
N THR A 92 0.31 8.15 -2.86
CA THR A 92 -0.99 8.48 -3.44
C THR A 92 -1.12 10.01 -3.47
N THR A 93 -2.20 10.53 -4.05
CA THR A 93 -2.45 11.98 -4.13
C THR A 93 -2.45 12.67 -2.76
N THR A 94 -2.90 11.97 -1.70
CA THR A 94 -3.07 12.56 -0.36
C THR A 94 -2.26 11.89 0.74
N HIS A 95 -1.69 10.72 0.51
CA HIS A 95 -1.02 9.94 1.54
C HIS A 95 0.26 9.27 1.03
N VAL A 96 1.20 9.05 1.95
CA VAL A 96 2.34 8.18 1.73
C VAL A 96 2.22 6.96 2.65
N VAL A 97 2.18 5.78 2.03
CA VAL A 97 2.16 4.51 2.74
C VAL A 97 3.57 3.96 2.78
N HIS A 98 4.15 3.94 3.97
CA HIS A 98 5.47 3.38 4.21
C HIS A 98 5.38 1.91 4.58
N VAL A 99 6.12 1.07 3.88
CA VAL A 99 6.13 -0.38 4.05
C VAL A 99 7.56 -0.84 4.33
N ARG A 100 7.75 -1.50 5.47
CA ARG A 100 8.99 -2.20 5.84
C ARG A 100 8.78 -3.70 5.71
N SER A 101 9.56 -4.34 4.86
CA SER A 101 9.53 -5.79 4.71
C SER A 101 10.89 -6.35 4.30
N LEU A 102 11.09 -7.65 4.52
CA LEU A 102 12.31 -8.32 4.11
C LEU A 102 12.33 -8.47 2.58
N GLY A 103 13.39 -7.95 1.95
CA GLY A 103 13.48 -7.87 0.49
C GLY A 103 12.60 -6.77 -0.12
N ALA A 104 12.37 -5.67 0.60
CA ALA A 104 11.56 -4.54 0.11
C ALA A 104 12.05 -3.96 -1.23
N SER A 105 13.32 -4.12 -1.61
CA SER A 105 13.82 -3.65 -2.91
C SER A 105 13.20 -4.38 -4.10
N GLY A 106 13.10 -5.71 -4.04
CA GLY A 106 12.46 -6.47 -5.11
C GLY A 106 10.97 -6.16 -5.19
N LEU A 107 10.32 -6.05 -4.03
CA LEU A 107 8.90 -5.71 -3.96
C LEU A 107 8.59 -4.31 -4.51
N ALA A 108 9.42 -3.31 -4.24
CA ALA A 108 9.20 -1.97 -4.75
C ALA A 108 9.26 -1.92 -6.28
N THR A 109 10.26 -2.59 -6.89
CA THR A 109 10.36 -2.68 -8.35
C THR A 109 9.13 -3.38 -8.94
N GLU A 110 8.67 -4.46 -8.32
CA GLU A 110 7.51 -5.22 -8.77
C GLU A 110 6.20 -4.40 -8.64
N VAL A 111 5.99 -3.72 -7.50
CA VAL A 111 4.82 -2.85 -7.30
C VAL A 111 4.84 -1.68 -8.28
N ALA A 112 5.99 -1.08 -8.56
CA ALA A 112 6.10 0.00 -9.54
C ALA A 112 5.70 -0.47 -10.95
N GLN A 113 6.17 -1.65 -11.37
CA GLN A 113 5.80 -2.23 -12.67
C GLN A 113 4.30 -2.56 -12.74
N LEU A 114 3.71 -3.06 -11.65
CA LEU A 114 2.29 -3.39 -11.59
C LEU A 114 1.42 -2.13 -11.55
N ALA A 115 1.83 -1.07 -10.86
CA ALA A 115 1.13 0.22 -10.85
C ALA A 115 1.08 0.81 -12.27
N GLU A 116 2.22 0.82 -12.98
CA GLU A 116 2.29 1.27 -14.37
C GLU A 116 1.44 0.41 -15.32
N ALA A 117 1.43 -0.92 -15.13
CA ALA A 117 0.57 -1.81 -15.90
C ALA A 117 -0.92 -1.57 -15.60
N ALA A 118 -1.27 -1.32 -14.34
CA ALA A 118 -2.63 -1.06 -13.90
C ALA A 118 -3.19 0.24 -14.51
N LYS A 119 -2.37 1.30 -14.61
CA LYS A 119 -2.72 2.57 -15.27
C LYS A 119 -3.01 2.40 -16.76
N LYS A 120 -2.31 1.49 -17.44
CA LYS A 120 -2.47 1.22 -18.88
C LYS A 120 -3.67 0.34 -19.22
N LEU A 121 -4.22 -0.40 -18.26
CA LEU A 121 -5.40 -1.24 -18.47
C LEU A 121 -6.63 -0.35 -18.67
N PRO A 122 -7.43 -0.54 -19.73
CA PRO A 122 -8.68 0.19 -19.88
C PRO A 122 -9.64 -0.15 -18.74
N LEU A 123 -10.35 0.85 -18.22
CA LEU A 123 -11.49 0.65 -17.32
C LEU A 123 -12.51 -0.23 -18.05
N ARG A 124 -12.54 -1.54 -17.76
CA ARG A 124 -13.67 -2.36 -18.14
C ARG A 124 -14.88 -1.86 -17.34
N ARG A 125 -15.62 -0.92 -17.92
CA ARG A 125 -16.98 -0.58 -17.48
C ARG A 125 -17.75 -1.89 -17.44
N ARG A 126 -18.18 -2.28 -16.24
CA ARG A 126 -19.22 -3.29 -16.06
C ARG A 126 -20.56 -2.59 -16.04
#